data_AF-A0A1C5RPM6-F1
#
_entry.id   AF-A0A1C5RPM6-F1
#
_cell.length_a   1.000
_cell.length_b   1.000
_cell.length_c   1.000
_cell.angle_alpha   90.00
_cell.angle_beta   90.00
_cell.angle_gamma   90.00
#
_symmetry.space_group_name_H-M   'P 1'
#
loop_
_entity.id
_entity.type
_entity.pdbx_description
1 polymer ?
#
loop_
_entity_poly.entity_id
_entity_poly.type
_entity_poly.pdbx_seq_one_letter_code
_entity_poly.pdbx_strand_id
1 'polypeptide(L)'
;MSNYINQVSDSLKNHISELANNPCLFLRNPNVDFSRKRKIDFKTFIGIMMNSGGATMSKELLDFFDFNKNTPSVSAFTQQRSKVLPEAFEYLFKSFTDDNLPMKNNDKTKQVNFTIAIYICREYLRNKRNLSPPNVINLIEKHVLPVRPGRKGPRKVKPQASVSFLYRVA
;
A
#
# COMPACT_ATOMS: atom_id res chain seq x y z
N MET A 1 -19.14 14.46 -1.06
CA MET A 1 -17.81 13.91 -1.43
C MET A 1 -16.96 13.63 -0.18
N SER A 2 -16.95 14.53 0.82
CA SER A 2 -16.34 14.31 2.14
C SER A 2 -16.87 13.07 2.88
N ASN A 3 -18.19 12.84 2.90
CA ASN A 3 -18.78 11.72 3.64
C ASN A 3 -18.33 10.34 3.11
N TYR A 4 -18.19 10.17 1.79
CA TYR A 4 -17.70 8.91 1.22
C TYR A 4 -16.22 8.69 1.55
N ILE A 5 -15.39 9.73 1.42
CA ILE A 5 -13.96 9.64 1.77
C ILE A 5 -13.78 9.29 3.25
N ASN A 6 -14.56 9.91 4.13
CA ASN A 6 -14.54 9.62 5.56
C ASN A 6 -15.00 8.18 5.83
N GLN A 7 -16.10 7.73 5.19
CA GLN A 7 -16.60 6.37 5.32
C GLN A 7 -15.56 5.31 4.90
N VAL A 8 -14.90 5.50 3.75
CA VAL A 8 -13.84 4.58 3.28
C VAL A 8 -12.63 4.63 4.22
N SER A 9 -12.25 5.82 4.69
CA SER A 9 -11.14 5.98 5.63
C SER A 9 -11.41 5.29 6.97
N ASP A 10 -12.63 5.39 7.47
CA ASP A 10 -13.05 4.76 8.72
C ASP A 10 -13.20 3.25 8.56
N SER A 11 -13.69 2.78 7.42
CA SER A 11 -13.67 1.34 7.06
C SER A 11 -12.26 0.77 7.14
N LEU A 12 -11.26 1.44 6.54
CA LEU A 12 -9.87 0.98 6.62
C LEU A 12 -9.33 0.95 8.07
N LYS A 13 -9.60 2.00 8.86
CA LYS A 13 -9.18 2.06 10.27
C LYS A 13 -9.81 0.95 11.11
N ASN A 14 -11.06 0.59 10.81
CA ASN A 14 -11.76 -0.49 11.49
C ASN A 14 -11.12 -1.85 11.18
N HIS A 15 -10.84 -2.14 9.91
CA HIS A 15 -10.14 -3.36 9.51
C HIS A 15 -8.72 -3.47 10.12
N ILE A 16 -7.97 -2.36 10.17
CA ILE A 16 -6.66 -2.33 10.83
C ILE A 16 -6.81 -2.62 12.34
N SER A 17 -7.86 -2.10 12.98
CA SER A 17 -8.11 -2.32 14.41
C SER A 17 -8.54 -3.77 14.69
N GLU A 18 -9.37 -4.35 13.83
CA GLU A 18 -9.76 -5.77 13.89
C GLU A 18 -8.56 -6.70 13.74
N LEU A 19 -7.70 -6.42 12.76
CA LEU A 19 -6.45 -7.15 12.56
C LEU A 19 -5.53 -7.01 13.78
N ALA A 20 -5.44 -5.82 14.37
CA ALA A 20 -4.66 -5.57 15.57
C ALA A 20 -5.18 -6.29 16.82
N ASN A 21 -6.48 -6.61 16.89
CA ASN A 21 -7.08 -7.37 17.98
C ASN A 21 -6.79 -8.87 17.89
N ASN A 22 -6.46 -9.39 16.69
CA ASN A 22 -6.19 -10.81 16.45
C ASN A 22 -4.77 -11.06 15.90
N PRO A 23 -3.70 -10.59 16.57
CA PRO A 23 -2.34 -10.71 16.06
C PRO A 23 -1.89 -12.17 15.90
N CYS A 24 -2.37 -13.07 16.75
CA CYS A 24 -1.97 -14.48 16.76
C CYS A 24 -2.20 -15.21 15.42
N LEU A 25 -3.16 -14.77 14.61
CA LEU A 25 -3.44 -15.35 13.29
C LEU A 25 -2.43 -14.94 12.22
N PHE A 26 -1.68 -13.86 12.47
CA PHE A 26 -0.90 -13.13 11.47
C PHE A 26 0.57 -12.98 11.85
N LEU A 27 1.02 -13.67 12.89
CA LEU A 27 2.38 -13.65 13.39
C LEU A 27 3.05 -15.00 13.19
N ARG A 28 4.35 -14.98 12.89
CA ARG A 28 5.15 -16.20 12.76
C ARG A 28 5.21 -16.98 14.07
N ASN A 29 5.36 -16.28 15.20
CA ASN A 29 5.35 -16.90 16.53
C ASN A 29 4.27 -16.23 17.40
N PRO A 30 3.02 -16.74 17.39
CA PRO A 30 1.86 -16.10 18.02
C PRO A 30 2.03 -15.76 19.52
N ASN A 31 2.72 -16.63 20.26
CA ASN A 31 2.87 -16.48 21.71
C ASN A 31 4.04 -15.56 22.13
N VAL A 32 4.93 -15.22 21.19
CA VAL A 32 6.19 -14.53 21.49
C VAL A 32 6.27 -13.18 20.77
N ASP A 33 5.90 -13.13 19.50
CA ASP A 33 5.99 -11.93 18.69
C ASP A 33 4.97 -10.89 19.14
N PHE A 34 5.39 -9.62 19.19
CA PHE A 34 4.60 -8.47 19.69
C PHE A 34 4.01 -8.58 21.12
N SER A 35 4.32 -9.62 21.89
CA SER A 35 3.93 -9.77 23.30
C SER A 35 4.44 -8.66 24.22
N ARG A 36 5.60 -8.07 23.91
CA ARG A 36 6.23 -6.99 24.69
C ARG A 36 5.82 -5.62 24.18
N LYS A 37 5.55 -4.69 25.09
CA LYS A 37 5.33 -3.27 24.80
C LYS A 37 6.60 -2.63 24.23
N ARG A 38 6.59 -2.30 22.93
CA ARG A 38 7.69 -1.66 22.19
C ARG A 38 7.19 -0.37 21.54
N LYS A 39 8.13 0.43 21.04
CA LYS A 39 7.83 1.66 20.26
C LYS A 39 7.06 1.40 18.97
N ILE A 40 7.26 0.22 18.37
CA ILE A 40 6.51 -0.27 17.21
C ILE A 40 5.72 -1.49 17.69
N ASP A 41 4.46 -1.27 18.02
CA ASP A 41 3.50 -2.37 18.23
C ASP A 41 2.95 -2.88 16.89
N PHE A 42 2.12 -3.91 16.93
CA PHE A 42 1.58 -4.52 15.73
C PHE A 42 0.68 -3.55 14.94
N LYS A 43 -0.19 -2.81 15.63
CA LYS A 43 -1.07 -1.80 15.03
C LYS A 43 -0.28 -0.68 14.34
N THR A 44 0.76 -0.17 15.01
CA THR A 44 1.67 0.87 14.52
C THR A 44 2.45 0.36 13.31
N PHE A 45 2.93 -0.88 13.33
CA PHE A 45 3.59 -1.49 12.18
C PHE A 45 2.69 -1.53 10.94
N ILE A 46 1.46 -2.02 11.08
CA ILE A 46 0.49 -2.07 9.98
C ILE A 46 0.16 -0.64 9.50
N GLY A 47 -0.04 0.29 10.42
CA GLY A 47 -0.26 1.71 10.11
C GLY A 47 0.87 2.32 9.28
N ILE A 48 2.13 2.14 9.70
CA ILE A 48 3.29 2.64 8.95
C ILE A 48 3.35 2.02 7.55
N MET A 49 3.14 0.70 7.44
CA MET A 49 3.15 0.00 6.15
C MET A 49 2.07 0.52 5.19
N MET A 50 0.86 0.77 5.70
CA MET A 50 -0.26 1.27 4.89
C MET A 50 -0.12 2.73 4.48
N ASN A 51 0.56 3.56 5.28
CA ASN A 51 0.77 4.98 4.99
C ASN A 51 2.04 5.26 4.17
N SER A 52 2.95 4.29 4.04
CA SER A 52 4.24 4.49 3.37
C SER A 52 4.07 4.91 1.89
N GLY A 53 4.67 6.06 1.53
CA GLY A 53 4.46 6.77 0.26
C GLY A 53 5.53 6.51 -0.81
N GLY A 54 6.40 5.52 -0.62
CA GLY A 54 7.49 5.17 -1.53
C GLY A 54 8.78 5.98 -1.31
N ALA A 55 8.92 6.65 -0.16
CA ALA A 55 10.19 7.23 0.26
C ALA A 55 11.10 6.19 0.94
N THR A 56 12.24 6.64 1.45
CA THR A 56 13.13 5.78 2.25
C THR A 56 12.47 5.47 3.59
N MET A 57 12.68 4.26 4.11
CA MET A 57 12.12 3.86 5.42
C MET A 57 12.53 4.81 6.56
N SER A 58 13.75 5.35 6.51
CA SER A 58 14.18 6.36 7.49
C SER A 58 13.29 7.61 7.47
N LYS A 59 12.94 8.08 6.26
CA LYS A 59 12.08 9.25 6.11
C LYS A 59 10.65 8.95 6.56
N GLU A 60 10.09 7.83 6.10
CA GLU A 60 8.74 7.39 6.49
C GLU A 60 8.60 7.25 8.02
N LEU A 61 9.63 6.72 8.69
CA LEU A 61 9.65 6.63 10.16
C LEU A 61 9.74 8.01 10.82
N LEU A 62 10.61 8.90 10.33
CA LEU A 62 10.72 10.25 10.89
C LEU A 62 9.43 11.04 10.71
N ASP A 63 8.80 10.93 9.54
CA ASP A 63 7.52 11.60 9.24
C ASP A 63 6.40 11.02 10.13
N PHE A 64 6.35 9.70 10.34
CA PHE A 64 5.33 9.06 11.19
C PHE A 64 5.48 9.38 12.69
N PHE A 65 6.72 9.48 13.18
CA PHE A 65 7.01 9.76 14.59
C PHE A 65 7.26 11.25 14.88
N ASP A 66 6.83 12.15 13.99
CA ASP A 66 6.95 13.61 14.14
C ASP A 66 8.38 14.09 14.48
N PHE A 67 9.38 13.49 13.82
CA PHE A 67 10.81 13.77 14.05
C PHE A 67 11.24 13.66 15.51
N ASN A 68 10.53 12.86 16.31
CA ASN A 68 10.83 12.70 17.72
C ASN A 68 12.19 12.02 17.90
N LYS A 69 12.98 12.45 18.88
CA LYS A 69 14.25 11.80 19.26
C LYS A 69 14.07 10.30 19.58
N ASN A 70 12.88 9.91 20.01
CA ASN A 70 12.53 8.52 20.30
C ASN A 70 12.16 7.68 19.08
N THR A 71 12.24 8.22 17.87
CA THR A 71 11.95 7.48 16.62
C THR A 71 12.77 6.19 16.55
N PRO A 72 12.14 5.03 16.27
CA PRO A 72 12.84 3.75 16.13
C PRO A 72 13.73 3.73 14.88
N SER A 73 14.79 2.95 14.92
CA SER A 73 15.67 2.75 13.75
C SER A 73 14.99 1.93 12.66
N VAL A 74 15.45 2.07 11.42
CA VAL A 74 15.02 1.24 10.29
C VAL A 74 15.26 -0.24 10.58
N SER A 75 16.39 -0.60 11.20
CA SER A 75 16.69 -1.99 11.58
C SER A 75 15.67 -2.56 12.58
N ALA A 76 15.24 -1.78 13.57
CA ALA A 76 14.21 -2.18 14.51
C ALA A 76 12.87 -2.41 13.79
N PHE A 77 12.51 -1.55 12.84
CA PHE A 77 11.33 -1.73 12.00
C PHE A 77 11.42 -2.99 11.12
N THR A 78 12.53 -3.20 10.42
CA THR A 78 12.76 -4.40 9.59
C THR A 78 12.67 -5.69 10.41
N GLN A 79 13.17 -5.68 11.65
CA GLN A 79 13.03 -6.82 12.55
C GLN A 79 11.57 -7.07 12.95
N GLN A 80 10.77 -6.03 13.22
CA GLN A 80 9.33 -6.22 13.48
C GLN A 80 8.60 -6.73 12.24
N ARG A 81 8.93 -6.19 11.05
CA ARG A 81 8.37 -6.65 9.77
C ARG A 81 8.57 -8.14 9.56
N SER A 82 9.75 -8.67 9.90
CA SER A 82 10.09 -10.09 9.69
C SER A 82 9.22 -11.07 10.49
N LYS A 83 8.49 -10.59 11.51
CA LYS A 83 7.62 -11.39 12.37
C LYS A 83 6.19 -11.50 11.85
N VAL A 84 5.80 -10.58 10.98
CA VAL A 84 4.44 -10.51 10.43
C VAL A 84 4.37 -11.35 9.17
N LEU A 85 3.33 -12.17 9.10
CA LEU A 85 3.02 -13.03 7.98
C LEU A 85 2.36 -12.21 6.85
N PRO A 86 2.68 -12.47 5.57
CA PRO A 86 2.06 -11.76 4.43
C PRO A 86 0.53 -11.90 4.39
N GLU A 87 0.00 -12.98 4.96
CA GLU A 87 -1.42 -13.30 5.13
C GLU A 87 -2.18 -12.18 5.85
N ALA A 88 -1.51 -11.41 6.72
CA ALA A 88 -2.09 -10.24 7.39
C ALA A 88 -2.57 -9.18 6.38
N PHE A 89 -1.73 -8.89 5.38
CA PHE A 89 -2.04 -7.88 4.37
C PHE A 89 -3.02 -8.43 3.34
N GLU A 90 -2.95 -9.72 3.01
CA GLU A 90 -3.94 -10.37 2.15
C GLU A 90 -5.35 -10.26 2.75
N TYR A 91 -5.51 -10.62 4.03
CA TYR A 91 -6.76 -10.46 4.76
C TYR A 91 -7.24 -9.00 4.74
N LEU A 92 -6.37 -8.07 5.12
CA LEU A 92 -6.70 -6.64 5.19
C LEU A 92 -7.22 -6.11 3.85
N PHE A 93 -6.51 -6.38 2.74
CA PHE A 93 -6.89 -5.87 1.44
C PHE A 93 -8.12 -6.54 0.87
N LYS A 94 -8.31 -7.84 1.13
CA LYS A 94 -9.50 -8.58 0.68
C LYS A 94 -10.75 -8.06 1.39
N SER A 95 -10.76 -8.04 2.72
CA SER A 95 -11.90 -7.57 3.50
C SER A 95 -12.25 -6.11 3.17
N PHE A 96 -11.25 -5.24 3.07
CA PHE A 96 -11.48 -3.85 2.67
C PHE A 96 -12.07 -3.71 1.26
N THR A 97 -11.62 -4.53 0.30
CA THR A 97 -12.11 -4.48 -1.08
C THR A 97 -13.55 -4.96 -1.18
N ASP A 98 -13.87 -6.06 -0.49
CA ASP A 98 -15.21 -6.66 -0.48
C ASP A 98 -16.24 -5.68 0.11
N ASP A 99 -15.86 -4.91 1.13
CA ASP A 99 -16.72 -3.91 1.77
C ASP A 99 -16.93 -2.63 0.93
N ASN A 100 -15.94 -2.23 0.13
CA ASN A 100 -15.93 -0.89 -0.50
C ASN A 100 -16.15 -0.89 -2.02
N LEU A 101 -16.04 -2.03 -2.72
CA LEU A 101 -16.25 -2.11 -4.16
C LEU A 101 -17.54 -2.87 -4.55
N PRO A 102 -18.53 -2.19 -5.15
CA PRO A 102 -19.64 -2.87 -5.82
C PRO A 102 -19.13 -3.42 -7.15
N MET A 103 -18.89 -4.73 -7.23
CA MET A 103 -18.53 -5.40 -8.48
C MET A 103 -19.66 -5.27 -9.54
N LYS A 104 -19.58 -4.26 -10.41
CA LYS A 104 -20.32 -4.24 -11.69
C LYS A 104 -19.46 -4.92 -12.75
N ASN A 105 -19.72 -6.20 -12.97
CA ASN A 105 -19.28 -6.91 -14.17
C ASN A 105 -19.90 -6.22 -15.40
N ASN A 106 -19.15 -5.47 -16.20
CA ASN A 106 -19.55 -5.18 -17.58
C ASN A 106 -18.30 -4.90 -18.46
N ASP A 107 -18.08 -5.84 -19.37
CA ASP A 107 -17.11 -5.86 -20.47
C ASP A 107 -15.63 -6.20 -20.15
N LYS A 108 -15.32 -7.52 -20.19
CA LYS A 108 -13.98 -8.12 -19.98
C LYS A 108 -12.98 -7.84 -21.12
N THR A 109 -13.35 -7.04 -22.13
CA THR A 109 -12.56 -6.87 -23.37
C THR A 109 -11.57 -5.72 -23.31
N LYS A 110 -11.69 -4.80 -22.34
CA LYS A 110 -10.80 -3.64 -22.18
C LYS A 110 -10.28 -3.56 -20.74
N GLN A 111 -9.05 -3.11 -20.60
CA GLN A 111 -8.40 -2.86 -19.32
C GLN A 111 -7.86 -1.44 -19.31
N VAL A 112 -7.79 -0.84 -18.14
CA VAL A 112 -7.19 0.50 -17.99
C VAL A 112 -5.69 0.42 -18.29
N ASN A 113 -5.13 1.42 -18.98
CA ASN A 113 -3.68 1.58 -19.05
C ASN A 113 -3.16 2.06 -17.69
N PHE A 114 -2.76 1.11 -16.83
CA PHE A 114 -2.34 1.39 -15.46
C PHE A 114 -1.22 2.44 -15.38
N THR A 115 -0.25 2.46 -16.31
CA THR A 115 0.83 3.44 -16.30
C THR A 115 0.30 4.87 -16.45
N ILE A 116 -0.62 5.07 -17.39
CA ILE A 116 -1.20 6.39 -17.65
C ILE A 116 -2.21 6.77 -16.56
N ALA A 117 -3.03 5.82 -16.11
CA ALA A 117 -4.00 6.06 -15.03
C ALA A 117 -3.32 6.47 -13.72
N ILE A 118 -2.24 5.79 -13.33
CA ILE A 118 -1.45 6.15 -12.15
C ILE A 118 -0.88 7.57 -12.28
N TYR A 119 -0.35 7.93 -13.45
CA TYR A 119 0.16 9.27 -13.69
C TYR A 119 -0.94 10.34 -13.57
N ILE A 120 -2.10 10.15 -14.20
CA ILE A 120 -3.23 11.08 -14.14
C ILE A 120 -3.74 11.25 -12.70
N CYS A 121 -3.96 10.13 -11.98
CA CYS A 121 -4.39 10.16 -10.58
C CYS A 121 -3.39 10.90 -9.69
N ARG A 122 -2.08 10.67 -9.91
CA ARG A 122 -1.03 11.35 -9.13
C ARG A 122 -1.01 12.86 -9.37
N GLU A 123 -1.19 13.30 -10.61
CA GLU A 123 -1.25 14.73 -10.94
C GLU A 123 -2.51 15.41 -10.36
N TYR A 124 -3.64 14.70 -10.34
CA TYR A 124 -4.87 15.14 -9.68
C TYR A 124 -4.69 15.30 -8.16
N LEU A 125 -4.17 14.27 -7.47
CA LEU A 125 -3.96 14.29 -6.02
C LEU A 125 -2.94 15.34 -5.56
N ARG A 126 -1.96 15.67 -6.41
CA ARG A 126 -0.97 16.73 -6.14
C ARG A 126 -1.51 18.14 -6.36
N ASN A 127 -2.76 18.28 -6.81
CA ASN A 127 -3.44 19.53 -7.09
C ASN A 127 -2.66 20.52 -7.98
N LYS A 128 -1.72 20.02 -8.79
CA LYS A 128 -0.80 20.86 -9.58
C LYS A 128 -1.47 21.54 -10.77
N ARG A 129 -2.63 21.05 -11.21
CA ARG A 129 -3.26 21.45 -12.49
C ARG A 129 -4.76 21.72 -12.40
N ASN A 130 -5.33 21.91 -11.20
CA ASN A 130 -6.78 22.17 -10.99
C ASN A 130 -7.68 21.25 -11.85
N LEU A 131 -7.37 19.94 -11.90
CA LEU A 131 -8.18 18.99 -12.67
C LEU A 131 -9.47 18.68 -11.92
N SER A 132 -10.60 18.79 -12.59
CA SER A 132 -11.90 18.38 -12.02
C SER A 132 -12.06 16.84 -12.07
N PRO A 133 -12.68 16.20 -11.07
CA PRO A 133 -12.88 14.73 -11.04
C PRO A 133 -13.48 14.13 -12.32
N PRO A 134 -14.47 14.76 -12.98
CA PRO A 134 -15.02 14.25 -14.24
C PRO A 134 -13.98 14.22 -15.38
N ASN A 135 -13.07 15.20 -15.42
CA ASN A 135 -12.02 15.25 -16.44
C ASN A 135 -10.98 14.14 -16.24
N VAL A 136 -10.70 13.75 -14.98
CA VAL A 136 -9.80 12.63 -14.67
C VAL A 136 -10.36 11.32 -15.18
N ILE A 137 -11.65 11.08 -14.95
CA ILE A 137 -12.34 9.86 -15.42
C ILE A 137 -12.33 9.81 -16.96
N ASN A 138 -12.69 10.90 -17.63
CA ASN A 138 -12.66 11.01 -19.10
C ASN A 138 -11.25 10.78 -19.68
N LEU A 139 -10.21 11.28 -18.99
CA LEU A 139 -8.80 11.09 -19.39
C LEU A 139 -8.36 9.63 -19.25
N ILE A 140 -8.82 8.92 -18.23
CA ILE A 140 -8.52 7.51 -18.01
C ILE A 140 -9.26 6.64 -19.02
N GLU A 141 -10.53 6.94 -19.29
CA GLU A 141 -11.35 6.25 -20.31
C GLU A 141 -10.77 6.37 -21.72
N LYS A 142 -10.16 7.52 -22.05
CA LYS A 142 -9.44 7.71 -23.32
C LYS A 142 -8.22 6.80 -23.47
N HIS A 143 -7.61 6.37 -22.36
CA HIS A 143 -6.38 5.58 -22.34
C HIS A 143 -6.61 4.16 -21.82
N VAL A 144 -7.51 3.42 -22.50
CA VAL A 144 -7.73 1.99 -22.27
C VAL A 144 -6.94 1.13 -23.26
N LEU A 145 -6.57 -0.08 -22.84
CA LEU A 145 -5.92 -1.09 -23.65
C LEU A 145 -6.87 -2.27 -23.85
N PRO A 146 -6.85 -2.96 -25.01
CA PRO A 146 -7.59 -4.20 -25.17
C PRO A 146 -7.01 -5.31 -24.27
N VAL A 147 -7.89 -6.15 -23.71
CA VAL A 147 -7.51 -7.38 -23.01
C VAL A 147 -7.25 -8.46 -24.06
N ARG A 148 -6.05 -9.06 -24.07
CA ARG A 148 -5.70 -10.17 -24.96
C ARG A 148 -5.87 -11.50 -24.22
N PRO A 149 -6.99 -12.22 -24.39
CA PRO A 149 -7.17 -13.53 -23.77
C PRO A 149 -6.10 -14.51 -24.26
N GLY A 150 -5.61 -15.40 -23.38
CA GLY A 150 -4.60 -16.42 -23.75
C GLY A 150 -3.14 -16.05 -23.45
N ARG A 151 -2.86 -14.96 -22.71
CA ARG A 151 -1.51 -14.71 -22.19
C ARG A 151 -1.12 -15.79 -21.16
N LYS A 152 -0.42 -16.83 -21.61
CA LYS A 152 0.18 -17.88 -20.75
C LYS A 152 1.68 -17.68 -20.49
N GLY A 153 2.32 -16.73 -21.18
CA GLY A 153 3.74 -16.45 -20.99
C GLY A 153 4.00 -15.66 -19.70
N PRO A 154 4.71 -16.23 -18.70
CA PRO A 154 5.08 -15.49 -17.50
C PRO A 154 5.96 -14.29 -17.87
N ARG A 155 5.82 -13.18 -17.12
CA ARG A 155 6.71 -12.02 -17.29
C ARG A 155 8.13 -12.48 -16.97
N LYS A 156 9.03 -12.43 -17.96
CA LYS A 156 10.47 -12.63 -17.75
C LYS A 156 11.02 -11.42 -17.00
N VAL A 157 10.84 -11.40 -15.68
CA VAL A 157 11.46 -10.40 -14.82
C VAL A 157 12.96 -10.68 -14.85
N LYS A 158 13.73 -9.81 -15.52
CA LYS A 158 15.18 -9.88 -15.39
C LYS A 158 15.51 -9.50 -13.95
N PRO A 159 16.19 -10.36 -13.17
CA PRO A 159 16.71 -9.95 -11.88
C PRO A 159 17.64 -8.77 -12.11
N GLN A 160 17.31 -7.63 -11.50
CA GLN A 160 18.18 -6.47 -11.54
C GLN A 160 19.31 -6.75 -10.55
N ALA A 161 20.55 -6.81 -11.04
CA ALA A 161 21.71 -7.01 -10.18
C ALA A 161 21.82 -5.85 -9.17
N SER A 162 22.21 -6.17 -7.94
CA SER A 162 22.53 -5.14 -6.94
C SER A 162 23.67 -4.29 -7.48
N VAL A 163 23.39 -3.05 -7.81
CA VAL A 163 24.43 -2.12 -8.22
C VAL A 163 25.15 -1.68 -6.93
N SER A 164 26.45 -1.96 -6.80
CA SER A 164 27.24 -1.73 -5.58
C SER A 164 27.55 -0.25 -5.38
N PHE A 165 27.22 0.36 -4.23
CA PHE A 165 27.40 1.80 -3.92
C PHE A 165 28.66 2.51 -4.51
N LEU A 166 29.76 1.79 -4.69
CA LEU A 166 30.99 2.21 -5.39
C LEU A 166 30.80 2.86 -6.78
N TYR A 167 29.76 2.53 -7.57
CA TYR A 167 29.59 3.11 -8.92
C TYR A 167 29.13 4.59 -8.94
N ARG A 168 28.89 5.22 -7.79
CA ARG A 168 28.49 6.64 -7.69
C ARG A 168 29.57 7.56 -7.12
N VAL A 169 30.76 7.03 -6.85
CA VAL A 169 31.86 7.76 -6.18
C VAL A 169 33.07 7.96 -7.11
N ALA A 170 32.98 7.57 -8.37
CA ALA A 170 33.96 7.93 -9.41
C ALA A 170 33.44 9.09 -10.26
#